data_AF-A0A7L4QCX5-F1
#
_entry.id   AF-A0A7L4QCX5-F1
#
_cell.length_a   1.000
_cell.length_b   1.000
_cell.length_c   1.000
_cell.angle_alpha   90.00
_cell.angle_beta   90.00
_cell.angle_gamma   90.00
#
_symmetry.space_group_name_H-M   'P 1'
#
loop_
_entity.id
_entity.type
_entity.pdbx_description
1 polymer ?
#
loop_
_entity_poly.entity_id
_entity_poly.type
_entity_poly.pdbx_seq_one_letter_code
_entity_poly.pdbx_strand_id
1 'polypeptide(L)' 'MVTLKCPMCGLEFTADTEEEAKKMLIEHRKEEHDKEEK' A
#
# COMPACT_ATOMS: atom_id res chain seq x y z
N MET A 1 12.94 9.94 0.90
CA MET A 1 11.61 9.76 1.51
C MET A 1 10.51 9.96 0.47
N VAL A 2 9.84 8.86 0.11
CA VAL A 2 8.72 8.76 -0.82
C VAL A 2 7.47 8.41 -0.02
N THR A 3 6.35 9.06 -0.33
CA THR A 3 5.04 8.78 0.31
C THR A 3 4.05 8.33 -0.75
N LEU A 4 3.46 7.15 -0.57
CA LEU A 4 2.40 6.63 -1.44
C LEU A 4 1.10 6.51 -0.67
N LYS A 5 -0.02 6.84 -1.32
CA LYS A 5 -1.35 6.79 -0.72
C LYS A 5 -2.16 5.68 -1.34
N CYS A 6 -2.79 4.85 -0.51
CA CYS A 6 -3.75 3.86 -0.96
C CYS A 6 -5.01 4.55 -1.50
N PRO A 7 -5.40 4.32 -2.77
CA PRO A 7 -6.60 4.94 -3.34
C PRO A 7 -7.91 4.36 -2.79
N MET A 8 -7.87 3.19 -2.14
CA MET A 8 -9.06 2.49 -1.64
C MET A 8 -9.49 3.02 -0.27
N CYS A 9 -8.55 3.16 0.67
CA CYS A 9 -8.83 3.62 2.04
C CYS A 9 -8.15 4.95 2.42
N GLY A 10 -7.29 5.49 1.56
CA GLY A 10 -6.57 6.74 1.82
C GLY A 10 -5.37 6.63 2.77
N LEU A 11 -4.95 5.42 3.15
CA LEU A 11 -3.80 5.22 4.05
C LEU A 11 -2.48 5.59 3.38
N GLU A 12 -1.58 6.23 4.11
CA GLU A 12 -0.31 6.75 3.61
C GLU A 12 0.88 5.89 4.05
N PHE A 13 1.74 5.53 3.10
CA PHE A 13 2.94 4.71 3.29
C PHE A 13 4.17 5.56 2.98
N THR A 14 4.97 5.83 4.00
CA THR A 14 6.21 6.60 3.85
C THR A 14 7.40 5.64 3.94
N ALA A 15 8.26 5.64 2.92
CA ALA A 15 9.51 4.87 2.89
C ALA A 15 10.66 5.72 2.34
N ASP A 16 11.91 5.25 2.42
CA ASP A 16 13.03 6.03 1.91
C ASP A 16 13.12 6.01 0.38
N THR A 17 12.77 4.85 -0.21
CA THR A 17 12.75 4.57 -1.66
C THR A 17 11.35 4.29 -2.18
N GLU A 18 11.15 4.45 -3.49
CA GLU A 18 9.86 4.15 -4.14
C GLU A 18 9.54 2.64 -4.11
N GLU A 19 10.54 1.78 -4.24
CA GLU A 19 10.37 0.31 -4.23
C GLU A 19 9.79 -0.17 -2.90
N GLU A 20 10.31 0.33 -1.77
CA GLU A 20 9.81 -0.02 -0.43
C GLU A 20 8.39 0.51 -0.22
N ALA A 21 8.12 1.76 -0.61
CA ALA A 21 6.77 2.34 -0.51
C ALA A 21 5.77 1.54 -1.37
N LYS A 22 6.16 1.12 -2.58
CA LYS A 22 5.33 0.28 -3.45
C LYS A 22 5.09 -1.09 -2.83
N LYS A 23 6.10 -1.73 -2.26
CA LYS A 23 5.95 -3.03 -1.60
C LYS A 23 4.96 -2.95 -0.45
N MET A 24 5.08 -1.96 0.43
CA MET A 24 4.13 -1.72 1.52
C MET A 24 2.70 -1.51 1.02
N LEU A 25 2.54 -0.71 -0.04
CA LEU A 25 1.23 -0.45 -0.65
C LEU A 25 0.60 -1.72 -1.25
N ILE A 26 1.40 -2.59 -1.89
CA ILE A 26 0.93 -3.83 -2.50
C ILE A 26 0.51 -4.83 -1.43
N GLU A 27 1.31 -5.02 -0.37
CA GLU A 27 0.96 -5.93 0.72
C GLU A 27 -0.30 -5.45 1.45
N HIS A 28 -0.39 -4.15 1.74
CA HIS A 28 -1.62 -3.55 2.27
C HIS A 28 -2.84 -3.83 1.38
N ARG A 29 -2.72 -3.61 0.07
CA ARG A 29 -3.81 -3.90 -0.87
C ARG A 29 -4.23 -5.37 -0.78
N LYS A 30 -3.25 -6.28 -0.72
CA LYS A 30 -3.51 -7.72 -0.68
C LYS A 30 -4.18 -8.17 0.63
N GLU A 31 -3.75 -7.64 1.77
CA GLU A 31 -4.26 -8.09 3.08
C GLU A 31 -5.60 -7.46 3.46
N GLU A 32 -5.77 -6.18 3.12
CA GLU A 32 -6.90 -5.36 3.57
C GLU A 32 -8.01 -5.25 2.52
N HIS A 33 -7.67 -5.35 1.23
CA HIS A 33 -8.61 -5.08 0.13
C HIS A 33 -8.84 -6.25 -0.83
N ASP A 34 -7.90 -7.20 -0.92
CA ASP A 34 -7.99 -8.38 -1.79
C ASP A 34 -8.65 -9.59 -1.09
N LYS A 35 -9.13 -9.40 0.15
CA LYS A 35 -9.82 -10.43 0.94
C LYS A 35 -11.28 -10.68 0.56
N GLU A 36 -11.73 -10.24 -0.61
CA GLU A 36 -13.05 -10.54 -1.15
C GLU A 36 -12.97 -11.30 -2.47
N GLU A 37 -12.57 -12.57 -2.44
CA GLU A 37 -13.08 -13.60 -3.35
C GLU A 37 -13.14 -14.95 -2.61
N LYS A 38 -14.25 -15.23 -1.93
CA LYS A 38 -14.65 -16.60 -1.57
C LYS A 38 -16.12 -16.81 -1.88
#